data_AF-A0AAV6N5B4-F1
#
_entry.id   AF-A0AAV6N5B4-F1
#
_cell.length_a   1.000
_cell.length_b   1.000
_cell.length_c   1.000
_cell.angle_alpha   90.00
_cell.angle_beta   90.00
_cell.angle_gamma   90.00
#
_symmetry.space_group_name_H-M   'P 1'
#
loop_
_entity.id
_entity.type
_entity.pdbx_description
1 polymer ?
#
loop_
_entity_poly.entity_id
_entity_poly.type
_entity_poly.pdbx_seq_one_letter_code
_entity_poly.pdbx_strand_id
1 'polypeptide(L)'
;MVVERLLEFSLNVVKKYLRVASDEGEFTSFRGDMWKQILSVASTSLKEASDAVILQNQGGRKQREFDYFVLALQWPGTICKGTRHCCSSNACCNRSGGFAEFTIHGLWPDYNDGTWPSCCTGKEFDEKEIHTLLEPMKKYWSSLSCSSPKTCHGAKGSFWAHEVTKHGTCSSPVARDEYGYFLTTLNVYFKYNVTKVLNEAGYVPSNTEKYPLGGIISAVENAFHATPLLVCSKGAVEELRLCFYKDFKPRDCVPTDSQNEIVSSKISCPKYVSLPSYEPGGKIFEFTDSNWQYPNA
;
A
#
# COMPACT_ATOMS: atom_id res chain seq x y z
N MET A 1 -22.63 -10.94 17.04
CA MET A 1 -21.37 -11.26 17.77
C MET A 1 -20.69 -10.10 18.48
N VAL A 2 -20.12 -9.06 17.84
CA VAL A 2 -19.40 -7.98 18.60
C VAL A 2 -20.37 -7.05 19.35
N VAL A 3 -21.49 -6.68 18.73
CA VAL A 3 -22.51 -5.80 19.34
C VAL A 3 -23.23 -6.49 20.51
N GLU A 4 -23.59 -7.77 20.37
CA GLU A 4 -24.14 -8.56 21.49
C GLU A 4 -23.17 -8.64 22.66
N ARG A 5 -21.87 -8.86 22.41
CA ARG A 5 -20.86 -8.90 23.47
C ARG A 5 -20.65 -7.56 24.16
N LEU A 6 -20.75 -6.44 23.43
CA LEU A 6 -20.67 -5.10 24.01
C LEU A 6 -21.92 -4.74 24.80
N LEU A 7 -23.11 -5.10 24.30
CA LEU A 7 -24.36 -4.93 25.03
C LEU A 7 -24.39 -5.79 26.29
N GLU A 8 -23.95 -7.05 26.21
CA GLU A 8 -23.80 -7.93 27.37
C GLU A 8 -22.78 -7.38 28.38
N PHE A 9 -21.64 -6.85 27.92
CA PHE A 9 -20.65 -6.22 28.79
C PHE A 9 -21.24 -5.01 29.52
N SER A 10 -21.91 -4.09 28.80
CA SER A 10 -22.55 -2.91 29.39
C SER A 10 -23.71 -3.29 30.34
N LEU A 11 -24.54 -4.28 29.98
CA LEU A 11 -25.57 -4.83 30.87
C LEU A 11 -24.97 -5.46 32.12
N ASN A 12 -23.83 -6.15 32.01
CA ASN A 12 -23.16 -6.77 33.14
C ASN A 12 -22.51 -5.72 34.07
N VAL A 13 -21.96 -4.63 33.53
CA VAL A 13 -21.47 -3.48 34.31
C VAL A 13 -22.63 -2.84 35.07
N VAL A 14 -23.75 -2.54 34.41
CA VAL A 14 -24.94 -1.96 35.05
C VAL A 14 -25.52 -2.90 36.11
N LYS A 15 -25.62 -4.21 35.83
CA LYS A 15 -26.08 -5.21 36.81
C LYS A 15 -25.16 -5.32 38.02
N LYS A 16 -23.85 -5.19 37.84
CA LYS A 16 -22.87 -5.22 38.94
C LYS A 16 -23.02 -4.00 39.85
N TYR A 17 -23.22 -2.81 39.28
CA TYR A 17 -23.48 -1.59 40.05
C TYR A 17 -24.82 -1.64 40.79
N LEU A 18 -25.87 -2.18 40.16
CA LEU A 18 -27.18 -2.34 40.80
C LEU A 18 -27.18 -3.36 41.95
N ARG A 19 -26.36 -4.43 41.89
CA ARG A 19 -26.18 -5.36 43.01
C ARG A 19 -25.44 -4.73 44.19
N VAL A 20 -24.40 -3.95 43.92
CA VAL A 20 -23.68 -3.21 44.98
C VAL A 20 -24.62 -2.24 45.68
N ALA A 21 -25.60 -1.67 44.97
CA ALA A 21 -26.63 -0.81 45.55
C ALA A 21 -27.76 -1.57 46.31
N SER A 22 -27.93 -2.87 46.09
CA SER A 22 -28.97 -3.67 46.78
C SER A 22 -28.48 -4.40 48.03
N ASP A 23 -27.18 -4.65 48.15
CA ASP A 23 -26.58 -5.38 49.28
C ASP A 23 -26.30 -4.49 50.50
N GLU A 24 -26.36 -3.16 50.35
CA GLU A 24 -26.33 -2.21 51.47
C GLU A 24 -27.76 -1.76 51.82
N GLY A 25 -28.36 -2.42 52.81
CA GLY A 25 -29.73 -2.18 53.26
C GLY A 25 -29.96 -0.87 54.03
N GLU A 26 -29.65 0.29 53.45
CA GLU A 26 -30.04 1.60 53.99
C GLU A 26 -30.62 2.52 52.90
N PHE A 27 -31.94 2.40 52.68
CA PHE A 27 -32.66 3.17 51.67
C PHE A 27 -32.99 4.62 52.08
N THR A 28 -32.34 5.19 53.11
CA THR A 28 -32.70 6.52 53.63
C THR A 28 -31.50 7.39 54.03
N SER A 29 -30.45 7.50 53.20
CA SER A 29 -29.54 8.67 53.25
C SER A 29 -28.53 8.81 52.10
N PHE A 30 -28.70 8.12 50.97
CA PHE A 30 -27.71 8.21 49.89
C PHE A 30 -27.92 9.45 49.01
N ARG A 31 -27.03 10.43 49.21
CA ARG A 31 -26.90 11.72 48.49
C ARG A 31 -27.21 11.61 47.00
N GLY A 32 -28.10 12.47 46.50
CA GLY A 32 -28.49 12.57 45.10
C GLY A 32 -27.35 12.78 44.09
N ASP A 33 -26.13 13.06 44.54
CA ASP A 33 -24.96 13.23 43.68
C ASP A 33 -24.40 11.91 43.14
N MET A 34 -24.54 10.81 43.87
CA MET A 34 -24.09 9.49 43.40
C MET A 34 -24.99 8.97 42.26
N TRP A 35 -26.31 9.20 42.37
CA TRP A 35 -27.27 8.85 41.32
C TRP A 35 -27.04 9.66 40.03
N LYS A 36 -26.67 10.94 40.14
CA LYS A 36 -26.27 11.75 38.98
C LYS A 36 -25.03 11.16 38.29
N GLN A 37 -24.07 10.67 39.06
CA GLN A 37 -22.83 10.10 38.53
C GLN A 37 -23.08 8.76 37.81
N ILE A 38 -23.91 7.89 38.38
CA ILE A 38 -24.33 6.63 37.74
C ILE A 38 -25.09 6.91 36.44
N LEU A 39 -26.05 7.84 36.45
CA LEU A 39 -26.80 8.24 35.25
C LEU A 39 -25.88 8.83 34.17
N SER A 40 -24.87 9.61 34.57
CA SER A 40 -23.89 10.19 33.65
C SER A 40 -22.96 9.15 33.01
N VAL A 41 -22.57 8.11 33.75
CA VAL A 41 -21.75 7.02 33.20
C VAL A 41 -22.59 6.17 32.25
N ALA A 42 -23.81 5.81 32.66
CA ALA A 42 -24.74 5.04 31.82
C ALA A 42 -25.08 5.79 30.52
N SER A 43 -25.32 7.11 30.58
CA SER A 43 -25.62 7.92 29.40
C SER A 43 -24.42 8.03 28.44
N THR A 44 -23.20 8.18 28.97
CA THR A 44 -21.97 8.18 28.16
C THR A 44 -21.78 6.84 27.45
N SER A 45 -21.92 5.72 28.17
CA SER A 45 -21.78 4.38 27.57
C SER A 45 -22.87 4.07 26.55
N LEU A 46 -24.11 4.53 26.78
CA LEU A 46 -25.20 4.42 25.81
C LEU A 46 -24.94 5.26 24.56
N LYS A 47 -24.36 6.45 24.73
CA LYS A 47 -23.97 7.32 23.61
C LYS A 47 -22.86 6.69 22.78
N GLU A 48 -21.81 6.16 23.40
CA GLU A 48 -20.73 5.44 22.71
C GLU A 48 -21.25 4.20 21.96
N ALA A 49 -22.18 3.44 22.56
CA ALA A 49 -22.82 2.31 21.90
C ALA A 49 -23.71 2.75 20.73
N SER A 50 -24.46 3.85 20.89
CA SER A 50 -25.29 4.44 19.84
C SER A 50 -24.42 4.94 18.68
N ASP A 51 -23.32 5.63 18.96
CA ASP A 51 -22.38 6.13 17.96
C ASP A 51 -21.73 4.96 17.21
N ALA A 52 -21.36 3.88 17.91
CA ALA A 52 -20.87 2.64 17.29
C ALA A 52 -21.92 1.95 16.41
N VAL A 53 -23.20 1.97 16.79
CA VAL A 53 -24.31 1.44 15.97
C VAL A 53 -24.59 2.32 14.76
N ILE A 54 -24.57 3.65 14.92
CA ILE A 54 -24.75 4.62 13.83
C ILE A 54 -23.62 4.49 12.81
N LEU A 55 -22.38 4.26 13.24
CA LEU A 55 -21.24 3.97 12.36
C LEU A 55 -21.39 2.63 11.60
N GLN A 56 -22.13 1.65 12.13
CA GLN A 56 -22.45 0.43 11.38
C GLN A 56 -23.64 0.57 10.43
N ASN A 57 -24.52 1.56 10.66
CA ASN A 57 -25.78 1.72 9.92
C ASN A 57 -25.68 2.72 8.76
N GLN A 58 -24.51 3.33 8.53
CA GLN A 58 -24.23 4.04 7.28
C GLN A 58 -23.96 3.03 6.17
N GLY A 59 -24.97 2.81 5.32
CA GLY A 59 -25.04 1.79 4.27
C GLY A 59 -24.02 1.94 3.13
N GLY A 60 -22.73 1.76 3.42
CA GLY A 60 -21.78 1.21 2.45
C GLY A 60 -21.87 -0.31 2.49
N ARG A 61 -21.82 -0.99 1.33
CA ARG A 61 -21.62 -2.46 1.31
C ARG A 61 -20.44 -2.77 2.23
N LYS A 62 -20.67 -3.50 3.32
CA LYS A 62 -19.61 -3.89 4.25
C LYS A 62 -18.65 -4.79 3.47
N GLN A 63 -17.59 -4.18 2.94
CA GLN A 63 -16.62 -4.87 2.13
C GLN A 63 -15.96 -5.92 2.99
N ARG A 64 -15.85 -7.15 2.46
CA ARG A 64 -15.15 -8.23 3.14
C ARG A 64 -13.71 -7.76 3.44
N GLU A 65 -13.16 -8.19 4.56
CA GLU A 65 -11.75 -7.95 4.85
C GLU A 65 -10.88 -8.73 3.84
N PHE A 66 -9.84 -8.07 3.31
CA PHE A 66 -8.86 -8.68 2.40
C PHE A 66 -8.17 -9.89 3.02
N ASP A 67 -7.52 -10.73 2.22
CA ASP A 67 -6.87 -11.95 2.70
C ASP A 67 -5.35 -11.78 2.86
N TYR A 68 -4.71 -11.04 1.94
CA TYR A 68 -3.25 -10.83 1.92
C TYR A 68 -2.86 -9.52 1.24
N PHE A 69 -1.58 -9.16 1.33
CA PHE A 69 -1.00 -8.02 0.62
C PHE A 69 -0.13 -8.47 -0.55
N VAL A 70 -0.16 -7.70 -1.62
CA VAL A 70 0.80 -7.75 -2.73
C VAL A 70 1.67 -6.50 -2.67
N LEU A 71 2.98 -6.64 -2.46
CA LEU A 71 3.94 -5.57 -2.73
C LEU A 71 4.34 -5.66 -4.20
N ALA A 72 3.88 -4.72 -5.02
CA ALA A 72 4.28 -4.60 -6.41
C ALA A 72 5.48 -3.66 -6.53
N LEU A 73 6.54 -4.16 -7.17
CA LEU A 73 7.79 -3.47 -7.39
C LEU A 73 8.05 -3.32 -8.87
N GLN A 74 8.26 -2.10 -9.33
CA GLN A 74 8.46 -1.79 -10.74
C GLN A 74 9.94 -1.58 -11.06
N TRP A 75 10.38 -2.02 -12.24
CA TRP A 75 11.76 -1.88 -12.70
C TRP A 75 11.93 -0.63 -13.59
N PRO A 76 12.58 0.44 -13.10
CA PRO A 76 12.64 1.70 -13.84
C PRO A 76 13.36 1.58 -15.19
N GLY A 77 14.38 0.72 -15.31
CA GLY A 77 15.10 0.52 -16.57
C GLY A 77 14.22 0.01 -17.70
N THR A 78 13.19 -0.78 -17.40
CA THR A 78 12.22 -1.26 -18.40
C THR A 78 11.16 -0.20 -18.69
N ILE A 79 10.60 0.42 -17.66
CA ILE A 79 9.50 1.39 -17.80
C ILE A 79 9.97 2.66 -18.51
N CYS A 80 11.13 3.19 -18.11
CA CYS A 80 11.66 4.44 -18.64
C CYS A 80 12.17 4.35 -20.08
N LYS A 81 12.41 3.13 -20.60
CA LYS A 81 12.86 2.92 -21.99
C LYS A 81 11.89 3.49 -23.03
N GLY A 82 10.60 3.54 -22.71
CA GLY A 82 9.55 4.08 -23.57
C GLY A 82 9.26 5.58 -23.38
N THR A 83 9.94 6.25 -22.44
CA THR A 83 9.65 7.64 -22.11
C THR A 83 10.04 8.58 -23.26
N ARG A 84 9.05 9.29 -23.80
CA ARG A 84 9.24 10.29 -24.87
C ARG A 84 8.99 11.72 -24.42
N HIS A 85 8.35 11.90 -23.26
CA HIS A 85 7.95 13.20 -22.72
C HIS A 85 8.31 13.27 -21.24
N CYS A 86 8.88 14.40 -20.85
CA CYS A 86 9.26 14.69 -19.48
C CYS A 86 8.30 15.71 -18.84
N CYS A 87 8.15 15.62 -17.53
CA CYS A 87 7.33 16.48 -16.69
C CYS A 87 7.85 16.36 -15.26
N SER A 88 7.45 17.27 -14.37
CA SER A 88 7.94 17.33 -12.98
C SER A 88 7.72 16.04 -12.17
N SER A 89 6.63 15.31 -12.42
CA SER A 89 6.31 14.08 -11.70
C SER A 89 6.99 12.82 -12.26
N ASN A 90 7.58 12.87 -13.44
CA ASN A 90 8.18 11.69 -14.08
C ASN A 90 9.66 11.55 -13.71
N ALA A 91 9.94 10.62 -12.80
CA ALA A 91 11.30 10.36 -12.34
C ALA A 91 12.20 9.69 -13.40
N CYS A 92 11.66 9.21 -14.53
CA CYS A 92 12.47 8.81 -15.68
C CYS A 92 13.27 9.96 -16.33
N CYS A 93 12.96 11.21 -15.97
CA CYS A 93 13.68 12.39 -16.46
C CYS A 93 14.36 13.18 -15.34
N ASN A 94 13.80 13.16 -14.13
CA ASN A 94 14.17 14.12 -13.07
C ASN A 94 15.06 13.52 -11.98
N ARG A 95 15.52 12.27 -12.12
CA ARG A 95 16.34 11.60 -11.10
C ARG A 95 17.83 11.73 -11.41
N SER A 96 18.50 12.61 -10.68
CA SER A 96 19.96 12.71 -10.64
C SER A 96 20.56 11.43 -10.05
N GLY A 97 21.50 10.80 -10.75
CA GLY A 97 22.14 9.54 -10.33
C GLY A 97 21.47 8.26 -10.86
N GLY A 98 20.32 8.39 -11.53
CA GLY A 98 19.61 7.29 -12.18
C GLY A 98 18.94 6.27 -11.24
N PHE A 99 18.47 5.17 -11.82
CA PHE A 99 17.90 4.04 -11.08
C PHE A 99 18.80 2.81 -11.23
N ALA A 100 19.15 2.20 -10.10
CA ALA A 100 19.82 0.89 -10.06
C ALA A 100 19.02 -0.13 -9.22
N GLU A 101 17.77 0.21 -8.89
CA GLU A 101 16.95 -0.52 -7.93
C GLU A 101 15.48 -0.54 -8.36
N PHE A 102 14.75 -1.55 -7.90
CA PHE A 102 13.31 -1.61 -8.00
C PHE A 102 12.71 -0.47 -7.18
N THR A 103 11.70 0.21 -7.71
CA THR A 103 10.88 1.16 -6.94
C THR A 103 9.53 0.54 -6.62
N ILE A 104 8.86 1.08 -5.62
CA ILE A 104 7.53 0.67 -5.23
C ILE A 104 6.54 1.13 -6.31
N HIS A 105 5.68 0.22 -6.75
CA HIS A 105 4.45 0.55 -7.46
C HIS A 105 3.34 0.74 -6.44
N GLY A 106 3.10 -0.27 -5.59
CA GLY A 106 2.15 -0.16 -4.50
C GLY A 106 2.08 -1.37 -3.58
N LEU A 107 1.28 -1.24 -2.52
CA LEU A 107 0.95 -2.30 -1.58
C LEU A 107 -0.55 -2.56 -1.64
N TRP A 108 -0.96 -3.72 -2.15
CA TRP A 108 -2.35 -3.95 -2.53
C TRP A 108 -2.98 -5.04 -1.65
N PRO A 109 -4.02 -4.71 -0.88
CA PRO A 109 -4.90 -5.71 -0.30
C PRO A 109 -5.55 -6.55 -1.40
N ASP A 110 -5.59 -7.87 -1.24
CA ASP A 110 -6.02 -8.82 -2.26
C ASP A 110 -6.76 -10.01 -1.64
N TYR A 111 -7.58 -10.74 -2.41
CA TYR A 111 -8.34 -11.92 -1.95
C TYR A 111 -7.81 -13.22 -2.53
N ASN A 112 -8.00 -14.32 -1.80
CA ASN A 112 -7.57 -15.65 -2.24
C ASN A 112 -8.34 -16.20 -3.46
N ASP A 113 -9.38 -15.51 -3.93
CA ASP A 113 -10.12 -15.85 -5.15
C ASP A 113 -9.58 -15.14 -6.41
N GLY A 114 -8.48 -14.37 -6.28
CA GLY A 114 -7.87 -13.61 -7.36
C GLY A 114 -8.54 -12.28 -7.67
N THR A 115 -9.58 -11.90 -6.92
CA THR A 115 -10.15 -10.55 -6.94
C THR A 115 -9.56 -9.69 -5.82
N TRP A 116 -9.73 -8.37 -5.87
CA TRP A 116 -9.22 -7.46 -4.84
C TRP A 116 -10.27 -6.41 -4.43
N PRO A 117 -10.25 -5.95 -3.17
CA PRO A 117 -11.00 -4.77 -2.79
C PRO A 117 -10.40 -3.51 -3.42
N SER A 118 -11.25 -2.57 -3.80
CA SER A 118 -10.82 -1.24 -4.23
C SER A 118 -11.75 -0.16 -3.74
N CYS A 119 -11.22 1.04 -3.50
CA CYS A 119 -12.01 2.23 -3.20
C CYS A 119 -12.91 2.08 -1.97
N CYS A 120 -12.36 1.53 -0.88
CA CYS A 120 -13.11 1.12 0.29
C CYS A 120 -13.64 2.29 1.14
N THR A 121 -13.06 3.49 0.99
CA THR A 121 -13.54 4.70 1.65
C THR A 121 -13.53 5.87 0.66
N GLY A 122 -14.29 6.92 0.96
CA GLY A 122 -14.26 8.19 0.21
C GLY A 122 -13.21 9.19 0.71
N LYS A 123 -12.23 8.76 1.51
CA LYS A 123 -11.18 9.65 2.01
C LYS A 123 -10.29 10.08 0.85
N GLU A 124 -10.14 11.39 0.67
CA GLU A 124 -9.19 11.96 -0.28
C GLU A 124 -7.76 11.94 0.30
N PHE A 125 -6.78 11.90 -0.60
CA PHE A 125 -5.36 11.95 -0.24
C PHE A 125 -4.96 13.35 0.22
N ASP A 126 -4.25 13.45 1.35
CA ASP A 126 -3.67 14.70 1.84
C ASP A 126 -2.16 14.56 2.10
N GLU A 127 -1.35 15.06 1.18
CA GLU A 127 0.11 14.98 1.24
C GLU A 127 0.71 15.51 2.56
N LYS A 128 0.02 16.39 3.30
CA LYS A 128 0.47 16.88 4.61
C LYS A 128 0.56 15.77 5.65
N GLU A 129 -0.31 14.77 5.57
CA GLU A 129 -0.33 13.62 6.48
C GLU A 129 0.97 12.80 6.38
N ILE A 130 1.63 12.83 5.23
CA ILE A 130 2.85 12.07 4.95
C ILE A 130 4.11 12.94 4.83
N HIS A 131 4.07 14.20 5.29
CA HIS A 131 5.17 15.15 5.07
C HIS A 131 6.54 14.62 5.55
N THR A 132 6.59 13.83 6.63
CA THR A 132 7.82 13.21 7.14
C THR A 132 8.34 12.04 6.29
N LEU A 133 7.52 11.51 5.38
CA LEU A 133 7.86 10.40 4.48
C LEU A 133 8.19 10.87 3.06
N LEU A 134 8.12 12.17 2.75
CA LEU A 134 8.26 12.67 1.38
C LEU A 134 9.60 12.32 0.74
N GLU A 135 10.70 12.37 1.48
CA GLU A 135 12.02 12.04 0.94
C GLU A 135 12.15 10.56 0.55
N PRO A 136 11.85 9.57 1.41
CA PRO A 136 11.83 8.18 0.98
C PRO A 136 10.76 7.91 -0.09
N MET A 137 9.63 8.62 -0.10
CA MET A 137 8.61 8.44 -1.14
C MET A 137 9.07 8.93 -2.51
N LYS A 138 9.70 10.12 -2.60
CA LYS A 138 10.30 10.61 -3.84
C LYS A 138 11.42 9.70 -4.33
N LYS A 139 12.15 9.05 -3.42
CA LYS A 139 13.28 8.18 -3.79
C LYS A 139 12.85 6.77 -4.19
N TYR A 140 11.96 6.15 -3.43
CA TYR A 140 11.65 4.72 -3.56
C TYR A 140 10.25 4.45 -4.10
N TRP A 141 9.37 5.45 -4.18
CA TRP A 141 8.00 5.32 -4.65
C TRP A 141 7.63 6.42 -5.67
N SER A 142 8.58 6.89 -6.47
CA SER A 142 8.34 7.92 -7.48
C SER A 142 7.45 7.44 -8.63
N SER A 143 6.68 8.35 -9.22
CA SER A 143 6.04 8.10 -10.52
C SER A 143 7.08 8.00 -11.65
N LEU A 144 6.87 7.06 -12.56
CA LEU A 144 7.67 6.86 -13.77
C LEU A 144 6.92 7.28 -15.05
N SER A 145 5.88 8.09 -14.89
CA SER A 145 5.03 8.58 -15.98
C SER A 145 4.56 10.02 -15.73
N CYS A 146 4.28 10.72 -16.83
CA CYS A 146 3.63 12.03 -16.83
C CYS A 146 2.10 11.97 -16.73
N SER A 147 1.55 10.76 -16.70
CA SER A 147 0.10 10.58 -16.57
C SER A 147 -0.36 10.93 -15.15
N SER A 148 -1.50 11.58 -15.05
CA SER A 148 -2.23 11.73 -13.78
C SER A 148 -3.27 10.61 -13.69
N PRO A 149 -3.02 9.55 -12.91
CA PRO A 149 -3.95 8.43 -12.78
C PRO A 149 -5.27 8.90 -12.16
N LYS A 150 -6.35 8.14 -12.44
CA LYS A 150 -7.67 8.38 -11.86
C LYS A 150 -7.72 7.85 -10.44
N THR A 151 -8.19 8.63 -9.49
CA THR A 151 -8.60 8.17 -8.16
C THR A 151 -9.97 7.49 -8.24
N CYS A 152 -10.45 6.97 -7.11
CA CYS A 152 -11.71 6.21 -7.02
C CYS A 152 -12.96 6.91 -7.53
N HIS A 153 -12.99 8.24 -7.52
CA HIS A 153 -14.14 9.02 -7.97
C HIS A 153 -13.93 9.63 -9.36
N GLY A 154 -12.96 9.11 -10.12
CA GLY A 154 -12.66 9.53 -11.48
C GLY A 154 -11.89 10.85 -11.58
N ALA A 155 -11.66 11.54 -10.46
CA ALA A 155 -10.77 12.68 -10.38
C ALA A 155 -9.33 12.25 -10.74
N LYS A 156 -8.56 13.13 -11.38
CA LYS A 156 -7.14 12.89 -11.62
C LYS A 156 -6.35 13.28 -10.38
N GLY A 157 -5.35 12.48 -10.01
CA GLY A 157 -4.49 12.75 -8.86
C GLY A 157 -3.02 12.45 -9.13
N SER A 158 -2.20 12.62 -8.10
CA SER A 158 -0.83 12.10 -8.10
C SER A 158 -0.83 10.57 -8.11
N PHE A 159 0.33 9.98 -8.39
CA PHE A 159 0.51 8.54 -8.31
C PHE A 159 0.22 8.01 -6.89
N TRP A 160 0.70 8.69 -5.85
CA TRP A 160 0.42 8.33 -4.46
C TRP A 160 -1.06 8.45 -4.11
N ALA A 161 -1.74 9.48 -4.62
CA ALA A 161 -3.19 9.63 -4.45
C ALA A 161 -3.94 8.44 -5.07
N HIS A 162 -3.53 7.96 -6.24
CA HIS A 162 -4.12 6.77 -6.84
C HIS A 162 -3.93 5.54 -5.95
N GLU A 163 -2.69 5.26 -5.53
CA GLU A 163 -2.37 4.09 -4.72
C GLU A 163 -3.14 4.07 -3.39
N VAL A 164 -3.15 5.18 -2.65
CA VAL A 164 -3.84 5.21 -1.36
C VAL A 164 -5.35 5.18 -1.52
N THR A 165 -5.93 5.96 -2.44
CA THR A 165 -7.40 6.03 -2.56
C THR A 165 -7.96 4.70 -3.06
N LYS A 166 -7.29 4.08 -4.04
CA LYS A 166 -7.74 2.82 -4.65
C LYS A 166 -7.42 1.59 -3.81
N HIS A 167 -6.22 1.51 -3.24
CA HIS A 167 -5.73 0.31 -2.54
C HIS A 167 -5.52 0.55 -1.05
N GLY A 168 -4.87 1.66 -0.65
CA GLY A 168 -4.59 1.98 0.75
C GLY A 168 -5.84 2.05 1.63
N THR A 169 -6.94 2.63 1.15
CA THR A 169 -8.22 2.69 1.87
C THR A 169 -8.80 1.32 2.24
N CYS A 170 -8.36 0.27 1.56
CA CYS A 170 -8.78 -1.12 1.78
C CYS A 170 -7.86 -1.90 2.73
N SER A 171 -6.84 -1.27 3.30
CA SER A 171 -5.81 -1.93 4.12
C SER A 171 -6.19 -2.07 5.60
N SER A 172 -7.34 -1.52 6.00
CA SER A 172 -7.86 -1.64 7.37
C SER A 172 -8.29 -3.08 7.68
N PRO A 173 -8.04 -3.62 8.89
CA PRO A 173 -7.52 -2.93 10.08
C PRO A 173 -5.99 -2.89 10.21
N VAL A 174 -5.25 -3.42 9.23
CA VAL A 174 -3.78 -3.55 9.31
C VAL A 174 -3.08 -2.20 9.16
N ALA A 175 -3.34 -1.49 8.06
CA ALA A 175 -2.97 -0.08 7.90
C ALA A 175 -4.26 0.75 7.94
N ARG A 176 -4.43 1.51 9.03
CA ARG A 176 -5.72 2.16 9.38
C ARG A 176 -5.88 3.53 8.78
N ASP A 177 -4.77 4.22 8.54
CA ASP A 177 -4.73 5.57 8.02
C ASP A 177 -3.69 5.69 6.91
N GLU A 178 -3.68 6.87 6.29
CA GLU A 178 -2.82 7.20 5.16
C GLU A 178 -1.34 7.09 5.53
N TYR A 179 -0.94 7.69 6.64
CA TYR A 179 0.44 7.65 7.12
C TYR A 179 0.90 6.21 7.36
N GLY A 180 0.09 5.43 8.07
CA GLY A 180 0.34 4.03 8.36
C GLY A 180 0.46 3.17 7.10
N TYR A 181 -0.32 3.44 6.05
CA TYR A 181 -0.21 2.74 4.76
C TYR A 181 1.14 2.99 4.09
N PHE A 182 1.56 4.25 3.96
CA PHE A 182 2.82 4.60 3.33
C PHE A 182 4.03 4.12 4.15
N LEU A 183 4.01 4.34 5.47
CA LEU A 183 5.07 3.88 6.37
C LEU A 183 5.22 2.35 6.34
N THR A 184 4.10 1.62 6.40
CA THR A 184 4.11 0.16 6.33
C THR A 184 4.69 -0.32 5.01
N THR A 185 4.27 0.27 3.89
CA THR A 185 4.79 -0.12 2.57
C THR A 185 6.30 0.10 2.47
N LEU A 186 6.81 1.25 2.94
CA LEU A 186 8.23 1.53 2.99
C LEU A 186 8.98 0.51 3.87
N ASN A 187 8.44 0.18 5.05
CA ASN A 187 9.04 -0.80 5.95
C ASN A 187 9.14 -2.20 5.31
N VAL A 188 8.09 -2.64 4.63
CA VAL A 188 8.06 -3.93 3.93
C VAL A 188 9.04 -3.92 2.75
N TYR A 189 9.08 -2.85 1.96
CA TYR A 189 10.02 -2.66 0.87
C TYR A 189 11.48 -2.77 1.32
N PHE A 190 11.86 -2.07 2.39
CA PHE A 190 13.25 -2.12 2.88
C PHE A 190 13.60 -3.45 3.54
N LYS A 191 12.63 -4.09 4.22
CA LYS A 191 12.84 -5.39 4.86
C LYS A 191 13.07 -6.50 3.83
N TYR A 192 12.31 -6.50 2.73
CA TYR A 192 12.39 -7.49 1.66
C TYR A 192 13.01 -6.88 0.41
N ASN A 193 14.27 -6.45 0.53
CA ASN A 193 15.00 -5.75 -0.53
C ASN A 193 15.38 -6.70 -1.69
N VAL A 194 14.50 -6.77 -2.70
CA VAL A 194 14.67 -7.58 -3.91
C VAL A 194 15.92 -7.21 -4.70
N THR A 195 16.21 -5.91 -4.85
CA THR A 195 17.39 -5.46 -5.61
C THR A 195 18.68 -6.00 -4.99
N LYS A 196 18.79 -5.95 -3.65
CA LYS A 196 19.96 -6.49 -2.95
C LYS A 196 20.12 -7.99 -3.22
N VAL A 197 19.04 -8.76 -3.06
CA VAL A 197 19.04 -10.22 -3.29
C VAL A 197 19.48 -10.55 -4.71
N LEU A 198 18.94 -9.85 -5.71
CA LEU A 198 19.28 -10.09 -7.11
C LEU A 198 20.74 -9.74 -7.42
N ASN A 199 21.23 -8.60 -6.91
CA ASN A 199 22.61 -8.20 -7.09
C ASN A 199 23.60 -9.20 -6.45
N GLU A 200 23.31 -9.67 -5.23
CA GLU A 200 24.14 -10.67 -4.53
C GLU A 200 24.16 -12.03 -5.27
N ALA A 201 23.07 -12.36 -5.97
CA ALA A 201 22.98 -13.55 -6.83
C ALA A 201 23.52 -13.33 -8.26
N GLY A 202 24.08 -12.15 -8.57
CA GLY A 202 24.68 -11.83 -9.87
C GLY A 202 23.71 -11.35 -10.95
N TYR A 203 22.43 -11.15 -10.63
CA TYR A 203 21.41 -10.60 -11.52
C TYR A 203 21.41 -9.07 -11.46
N VAL A 204 22.46 -8.46 -12.02
CA VAL A 204 22.67 -7.01 -12.00
C VAL A 204 22.08 -6.31 -13.23
N PRO A 205 21.81 -4.98 -13.17
CA PRO A 205 21.36 -4.24 -14.34
C PRO A 205 22.34 -4.32 -15.51
N SER A 206 21.83 -4.64 -16.71
CA SER A 206 22.63 -4.71 -17.93
C SER A 206 21.77 -4.51 -19.18
N ASN A 207 22.34 -3.79 -20.16
CA ASN A 207 21.72 -3.57 -21.48
C ASN A 207 22.10 -4.65 -22.51
N THR A 208 23.02 -5.56 -22.17
CA THR A 208 23.49 -6.64 -23.06
C THR A 208 23.12 -8.02 -22.53
N GLU A 209 23.17 -8.21 -21.21
CA GLU A 209 22.97 -9.52 -20.60
C GLU A 209 21.49 -9.91 -20.55
N LYS A 210 21.26 -11.22 -20.64
CA LYS A 210 19.96 -11.84 -20.37
C LYS A 210 20.13 -12.94 -19.33
N TYR A 211 19.20 -12.98 -18.40
CA TYR A 211 19.21 -13.89 -17.27
C TYR A 211 18.14 -14.97 -17.43
N PRO A 212 18.40 -16.21 -17.00
CA PRO A 212 17.35 -17.23 -16.94
C PRO A 212 16.28 -16.80 -15.94
N LEU A 213 15.01 -16.77 -16.38
CA LEU A 213 13.88 -16.36 -15.54
C LEU A 213 13.80 -17.19 -14.24
N GLY A 214 13.97 -18.51 -14.36
CA GLY A 214 13.96 -19.42 -13.21
C GLY A 214 15.07 -19.11 -12.20
N GLY A 215 16.20 -18.54 -12.64
CA GLY A 215 17.29 -18.13 -11.76
C GLY A 215 16.92 -16.91 -10.90
N ILE A 216 16.25 -15.92 -11.50
CA ILE A 216 15.72 -14.75 -10.79
C ILE A 216 14.67 -15.18 -9.75
N ILE A 217 13.73 -16.04 -10.16
CA ILE A 217 12.69 -16.58 -9.27
C ILE A 217 13.34 -17.31 -8.08
N SER A 218 14.26 -18.23 -8.36
CA SER A 218 14.93 -19.03 -7.33
C SER A 218 15.74 -18.18 -6.37
N ALA A 219 16.39 -17.11 -6.84
CA ALA A 219 17.17 -16.22 -5.96
C ALA A 219 16.28 -15.53 -4.92
N VAL A 220 15.13 -15.02 -5.35
CA VAL A 220 14.15 -14.36 -4.47
C VAL A 220 13.46 -15.37 -3.55
N GLU A 221 13.06 -16.52 -4.09
CA GLU A 221 12.46 -17.61 -3.31
C GLU A 221 13.39 -18.13 -2.22
N ASN A 222 14.68 -18.33 -2.53
CA ASN A 222 15.68 -18.76 -1.55
C ASN A 222 15.90 -17.73 -0.44
N ALA A 223 15.82 -16.43 -0.77
CA ALA A 223 16.03 -15.36 0.20
C ALA A 223 14.82 -15.11 1.11
N PHE A 224 13.60 -15.22 0.57
CA PHE A 224 12.37 -14.84 1.28
C PHE A 224 11.43 -15.99 1.59
N HIS A 225 11.77 -17.22 1.16
CA HIS A 225 10.96 -18.43 1.33
C HIS A 225 9.54 -18.30 0.77
N ALA A 226 9.39 -17.52 -0.32
CA ALA A 226 8.14 -17.33 -1.04
C ALA A 226 8.44 -17.02 -2.51
N THR A 227 7.64 -17.59 -3.40
CA THR A 227 7.81 -17.46 -4.85
C THR A 227 7.29 -16.09 -5.32
N PRO A 228 8.12 -15.25 -5.96
CA PRO A 228 7.64 -14.00 -6.54
C PRO A 228 6.84 -14.24 -7.83
N LEU A 229 5.96 -13.29 -8.17
CA LEU A 229 5.39 -13.19 -9.51
C LEU A 229 6.17 -12.17 -10.34
N LEU A 230 6.45 -12.47 -11.60
CA LEU A 230 7.09 -11.53 -12.52
C LEU A 230 6.17 -11.17 -13.68
N VAL A 231 6.21 -9.89 -14.05
CA VAL A 231 5.58 -9.35 -15.26
C VAL A 231 6.69 -8.82 -16.15
N CYS A 232 6.64 -9.20 -17.43
CA CYS A 232 7.62 -8.76 -18.41
C CYS A 232 6.98 -7.98 -19.56
N SER A 233 7.72 -6.99 -20.05
CA SER A 233 7.37 -6.19 -21.20
C SER A 233 8.48 -6.30 -22.23
N LYS A 234 8.15 -6.79 -23.44
CA LYS A 234 9.10 -6.99 -24.55
C LYS A 234 10.36 -7.79 -24.16
N GLY A 235 10.18 -8.79 -23.27
CA GLY A 235 11.26 -9.66 -22.79
C GLY A 235 12.15 -9.07 -21.70
N ALA A 236 11.83 -7.88 -21.18
CA ALA A 236 12.46 -7.28 -20.01
C ALA A 236 11.54 -7.37 -18.79
N VAL A 237 12.10 -7.55 -17.59
CA VAL A 237 11.31 -7.51 -16.35
C VAL A 237 10.78 -6.11 -16.15
N GLU A 238 9.46 -5.95 -16.03
CA GLU A 238 8.78 -4.67 -15.82
C GLU A 238 8.32 -4.54 -14.36
N GLU A 239 7.83 -5.63 -13.78
CA GLU A 239 7.34 -5.67 -12.40
C GLU A 239 7.64 -7.02 -11.74
N LEU A 240 7.91 -6.99 -10.44
CA LEU A 240 8.04 -8.14 -9.56
C LEU A 240 7.12 -7.95 -8.36
N ARG A 241 6.37 -8.98 -8.00
CA ARG A 241 5.41 -8.94 -6.89
C ARG A 241 5.78 -9.96 -5.81
N LEU A 242 5.76 -9.49 -4.56
CA LEU A 242 5.87 -10.33 -3.37
C LEU A 242 4.54 -10.33 -2.63
N CYS A 243 4.10 -11.48 -2.15
CA CYS A 243 2.87 -11.59 -1.37
C CYS A 243 3.14 -11.81 0.11
N PHE A 244 2.27 -11.25 0.94
CA PHE A 244 2.43 -11.28 2.39
C PHE A 244 1.11 -11.56 3.09
N TYR A 245 1.16 -12.36 4.16
CA TYR A 245 0.08 -12.38 5.13
C TYR A 245 -0.09 -10.98 5.78
N LYS A 246 -1.20 -10.79 6.50
CA LYS A 246 -1.51 -9.53 7.20
C LYS A 246 -0.48 -9.11 8.25
N ASP A 247 0.34 -10.04 8.72
CA ASP A 247 1.47 -9.80 9.64
C ASP A 247 2.80 -9.56 8.91
N PHE A 248 2.76 -9.37 7.59
CA PHE A 248 3.90 -9.15 6.71
C PHE A 248 4.94 -10.27 6.68
N LYS A 249 4.54 -11.50 7.03
CA LYS A 249 5.33 -12.70 6.69
C LYS A 249 5.13 -13.04 5.21
N PRO A 250 6.20 -13.41 4.47
CA PRO A 250 6.08 -13.80 3.08
C PRO A 250 5.16 -15.01 2.91
N ARG A 251 4.46 -15.04 1.79
CA ARG A 251 3.66 -16.17 1.32
C ARG A 251 3.73 -16.25 -0.20
N ASP A 252 3.44 -17.42 -0.73
CA ASP A 252 3.20 -17.53 -2.16
C ASP A 252 1.94 -16.74 -2.55
N CYS A 253 2.05 -16.04 -3.67
CA CYS A 253 0.92 -15.38 -4.30
C CYS A 253 -0.09 -16.40 -4.82
N VAL A 254 -1.35 -15.99 -4.90
CA VAL A 254 -2.40 -16.83 -5.50
C VAL A 254 -2.15 -16.89 -7.01
N PRO A 255 -2.07 -18.09 -7.60
CA PRO A 255 -2.15 -18.22 -9.04
C PRO A 255 -3.57 -17.79 -9.45
N THR A 256 -3.73 -16.66 -10.11
CA THR A 256 -5.05 -16.34 -10.70
C THR A 256 -5.36 -17.40 -11.78
N ASP A 257 -6.63 -17.74 -12.03
CA ASP A 257 -6.99 -18.66 -13.14
C ASP A 257 -6.53 -18.12 -14.51
N SER A 258 -6.26 -16.81 -14.59
CA SER A 258 -5.54 -16.18 -15.69
C SER A 258 -4.11 -16.69 -15.87
N GLN A 259 -3.52 -17.35 -14.87
CA GLN A 259 -2.20 -17.98 -14.88
C GLN A 259 -2.20 -19.40 -15.44
N ASN A 260 -3.33 -20.08 -15.49
CA ASN A 260 -3.44 -21.31 -16.28
C ASN A 260 -3.61 -21.01 -17.79
N GLU A 261 -3.99 -19.77 -18.13
CA GLU A 261 -3.85 -19.20 -19.49
C GLU A 261 -2.51 -18.44 -19.70
N ILE A 262 -1.59 -18.40 -18.72
CA ILE A 262 -0.22 -17.84 -18.89
C ILE A 262 0.70 -18.74 -19.75
N VAL A 263 0.17 -19.84 -20.29
CA VAL A 263 0.79 -20.54 -21.42
C VAL A 263 0.47 -19.86 -22.77
N SER A 264 -0.42 -18.85 -22.82
CA SER A 264 -0.81 -18.16 -24.05
C SER A 264 -0.40 -16.68 -24.11
N SER A 265 0.85 -16.48 -24.51
CA SER A 265 1.28 -15.59 -25.60
C SER A 265 1.24 -14.05 -25.50
N LYS A 266 0.85 -13.40 -24.39
CA LYS A 266 1.09 -11.92 -24.24
C LYS A 266 1.57 -11.39 -22.87
N ILE A 267 1.54 -12.19 -21.80
CA ILE A 267 1.88 -11.73 -20.43
C ILE A 267 3.01 -12.59 -19.79
N SER A 268 3.38 -13.72 -20.38
CA SER A 268 4.42 -14.60 -19.84
C SER A 268 5.83 -14.08 -20.12
N CYS A 269 6.63 -13.91 -19.07
CA CYS A 269 8.07 -13.70 -19.21
C CYS A 269 8.71 -14.82 -20.04
N PRO A 270 9.60 -14.50 -21.02
CA PRO A 270 10.36 -15.52 -21.74
C PRO A 270 11.32 -16.28 -20.81
N LYS A 271 11.82 -17.44 -21.26
CA LYS A 271 12.81 -18.24 -20.52
C LYS A 271 14.05 -17.44 -20.11
N TYR A 272 14.44 -16.46 -20.92
CA TYR A 272 15.52 -15.52 -20.64
C TYR A 272 15.00 -14.08 -20.72
N VAL A 273 15.21 -13.32 -19.66
CA VAL A 273 14.74 -11.94 -19.51
C VAL A 273 15.91 -10.97 -19.36
N SER A 274 15.72 -9.72 -19.75
CA SER A 274 16.68 -8.66 -19.45
C SER A 274 16.27 -7.85 -18.21
N LEU A 275 17.26 -7.31 -17.50
CA LEU A 275 17.10 -6.25 -16.49
C LEU A 275 17.84 -5.01 -16.99
N PRO A 276 17.23 -4.19 -17.87
CA PRO A 276 17.92 -3.06 -18.49
C PRO A 276 18.44 -2.08 -17.44
N SER A 277 19.65 -1.57 -17.64
CA SER A 277 20.15 -0.45 -16.87
C SER A 277 19.33 0.80 -17.19
N TYR A 278 19.12 1.66 -16.20
CA TYR A 278 18.48 2.94 -16.46
C TYR A 278 19.39 3.84 -17.30
N GLU A 279 18.86 4.29 -18.43
CA GLU A 279 19.44 5.36 -19.23
C GLU A 279 18.46 6.55 -19.14
N PRO A 280 18.92 7.75 -18.73
CA PRO A 280 18.07 8.93 -18.72
C PRO A 280 17.42 9.14 -20.10
N GLY A 281 16.10 9.13 -20.13
CA GLY A 281 15.32 9.30 -21.35
C GLY A 281 15.41 10.74 -21.84
N GLY A 282 16.42 11.03 -22.66
CA GLY A 282 16.58 12.31 -23.33
C GLY A 282 18.04 12.52 -23.67
N LYS A 283 18.32 12.83 -24.95
CA LYS A 283 19.53 13.58 -25.27
C LYS A 283 19.60 14.71 -24.25
N ILE A 284 20.71 14.80 -23.53
CA ILE A 284 21.12 16.06 -22.92
C ILE A 284 21.11 17.02 -24.12
N PHE A 285 20.05 17.83 -24.26
CA PHE A 285 20.24 19.10 -24.93
C PHE A 285 21.23 19.77 -24.01
N GLU A 286 22.51 19.70 -24.36
CA GLU A 286 23.49 20.66 -23.90
C GLU A 286 22.85 22.00 -24.24
N PHE A 287 22.24 22.62 -23.23
CA PHE A 287 22.04 24.05 -23.27
C PHE A 287 23.46 24.58 -23.29
N THR A 288 23.98 24.83 -24.49
CA THR A 288 25.11 25.72 -24.65
C THR A 288 24.71 27.02 -23.97
N ASP A 289 25.38 27.32 -22.87
CA ASP A 289 25.28 28.58 -22.15
C ASP A 289 25.60 29.73 -23.11
N SER A 290 24.55 30.27 -23.72
CA SER A 290 24.58 31.58 -24.35
C SER A 290 23.19 32.19 -24.24
N ASN A 291 22.93 32.81 -23.09
CA ASN A 291 21.89 33.82 -22.79
C ASN A 291 21.05 33.52 -21.55
N TRP A 292 21.71 33.38 -20.39
CA TRP A 292 21.11 33.77 -19.12
C TRP A 292 21.91 34.93 -18.53
N GLN A 293 21.46 36.17 -18.78
CA GLN A 293 21.90 37.33 -18.02
C GLN A 293 21.31 37.23 -16.61
N TYR A 294 22.18 37.20 -15.61
CA TYR A 294 21.80 37.38 -14.22
C TYR A 294 21.15 38.76 -14.03
N PRO A 295 19.98 38.88 -13.37
CA PRO A 295 19.54 40.17 -12.87
C PRO A 295 20.46 40.58 -11.72
N ASN A 296 21.00 41.79 -11.84
CA ASN A 296 21.95 42.40 -10.92
C ASN A 296 21.41 42.47 -9.47
N ALA A 297 22.33 42.33 -8.53
CA ALA A 297 22.18 42.69 -7.12
C ALA A 297 22.06 44.21 -6.92
#